data_AF-A0A498C4Q0-F1
#
_entry.id   AF-A0A498C4Q0-F1
#
_cell.length_a   1.000
_cell.length_b   1.000
_cell.length_c   1.000
_cell.angle_alpha   90.00
_cell.angle_beta   90.00
_cell.angle_gamma   90.00
#
_symmetry.space_group_name_H-M   'P 1'
#
loop_
_entity.id
_entity.type
_entity.pdbx_description
1 polymer ?
#
loop_
_entity_poly.entity_id
_entity_poly.type
_entity_poly.pdbx_seq_one_letter_code
_entity_poly.pdbx_strand_id
1 'polypeptide(L)'
;MSGEPSPRTVAQPMAFTRGEFVRGAISAWLWAIGILIVGWTVAIPFWGLLSAIYVLPAATIALVVFAAPTWFVAHTLRRAASVAVYTVALATIGVVIGIVATTALVATGTAGYIPFGALAMSNALAAALAMVLGWRRGARAVLRSRTPEPADPDAAAEDATADRAQRG
;
A
#
# COMPACT_ATOMS: atom_id res chain seq x y z
N MET A 1 6.31 -10.19 19.41
CA MET A 1 6.01 -8.79 19.06
C MET A 1 6.99 -7.95 19.87
N SER A 2 7.95 -7.30 19.21
CA SER A 2 8.86 -6.37 19.89
C SER A 2 8.04 -5.18 20.38
N GLY A 3 8.13 -4.84 21.67
CA GLY A 3 7.42 -3.72 22.28
C GLY A 3 7.96 -2.35 21.87
N GLU A 4 8.29 -2.16 20.58
CA GLU A 4 8.74 -0.86 20.10
C GLU A 4 7.58 0.15 20.19
N PRO A 5 7.79 1.31 20.84
CA PRO A 5 6.80 2.37 20.90
C PRO A 5 6.31 2.74 19.50
N SER A 6 4.99 2.98 19.36
CA SER A 6 4.43 3.33 18.07
C SER A 6 5.04 4.66 17.57
N PRO A 7 5.56 4.75 16.34
CA PRO A 7 6.16 5.99 15.82
C PRO A 7 5.14 7.08 15.49
N ARG A 8 3.84 6.82 15.70
CA ARG A 8 2.76 7.73 15.32
C ARG A 8 2.58 8.80 16.38
N THR A 9 2.56 10.06 15.95
CA THR A 9 2.29 11.23 16.80
C THR A 9 1.15 12.04 16.18
N VAL A 10 0.64 13.04 16.90
CA VAL A 10 -0.36 13.99 16.37
C VAL A 10 0.14 14.66 15.08
N ALA A 11 1.44 14.98 15.01
CA ALA A 11 2.06 15.58 13.83
C ALA A 11 2.33 14.58 12.68
N GLN A 12 2.35 13.27 12.96
CA GLN A 12 2.63 12.22 11.99
C GLN A 12 1.67 11.05 12.15
N PRO A 13 0.38 11.25 11.83
CA PRO A 13 -0.65 10.24 12.06
C PRO A 13 -0.43 8.97 11.22
N MET A 14 0.28 9.09 10.09
CA MET A 14 0.58 8.02 9.13
C MET A 14 2.03 7.55 9.19
N ALA A 15 2.74 7.75 10.31
CA ALA A 15 4.07 7.18 10.49
C ALA A 15 3.98 5.64 10.58
N PHE A 16 4.39 4.95 9.51
CA PHE A 16 4.56 3.51 9.51
C PHE A 16 5.97 3.11 9.93
N THR A 17 6.08 2.05 10.73
CA THR A 17 7.36 1.38 10.99
C THR A 17 7.88 0.70 9.73
N ARG A 18 9.17 0.33 9.71
CA ARG A 18 9.74 -0.45 8.59
C ARG A 18 8.99 -1.78 8.41
N GLY A 19 8.66 -2.47 9.50
CA GLY A 19 7.93 -3.73 9.45
C GLY A 19 6.51 -3.59 8.90
N GLU A 20 5.80 -2.52 9.27
CA GLU A 20 4.48 -2.22 8.72
C GLU A 20 4.53 -1.90 7.22
N PHE A 21 5.55 -1.15 6.78
CA PHE A 21 5.77 -0.89 5.36
C PHE A 21 6.02 -2.18 4.58
N VAL A 22 6.92 -3.04 5.05
CA VAL A 22 7.23 -4.33 4.40
C VAL A 22 6.00 -5.22 4.32
N ARG A 23 5.19 -5.29 5.40
CA ARG A 23 3.93 -6.04 5.39
C ARG A 23 2.92 -5.46 4.39
N GLY A 24 2.84 -4.14 4.30
CA GLY A 24 2.08 -3.47 3.24
C GLY A 24 2.55 -3.93 1.86
N ALA A 25 3.85 -3.85 1.60
CA ALA A 25 4.47 -4.15 0.32
C ALA A 25 4.21 -5.59 -0.13
N ILE A 26 4.42 -6.54 0.77
CA ILE A 26 4.10 -7.94 0.52
C ILE A 26 2.60 -8.10 0.26
N SER A 27 1.73 -7.44 1.04
CA SER A 27 0.29 -7.55 0.83
C SER A 27 -0.16 -6.97 -0.51
N ALA A 28 0.35 -5.82 -0.96
CA ALA A 28 0.00 -5.30 -2.29
C ALA A 28 0.56 -6.16 -3.40
N TRP A 29 1.78 -6.68 -3.25
CA TRP A 29 2.37 -7.60 -4.22
C TRP A 29 1.53 -8.87 -4.38
N LEU A 30 1.07 -9.47 -3.27
CA LEU A 30 0.16 -10.61 -3.30
C LEU A 30 -1.18 -10.26 -3.99
N TRP A 31 -1.74 -9.08 -3.71
CA TRP A 31 -2.95 -8.62 -4.40
C TRP A 31 -2.70 -8.40 -5.90
N ALA A 32 -1.56 -7.84 -6.29
CA ALA A 32 -1.21 -7.60 -7.68
C ALA A 32 -1.13 -8.92 -8.44
N ILE A 33 -0.42 -9.92 -7.87
CA ILE A 33 -0.34 -11.27 -8.45
C ILE A 33 -1.73 -11.88 -8.56
N GLY A 34 -2.53 -11.85 -7.48
CA GLY A 34 -3.87 -12.43 -7.48
C GLY A 34 -4.79 -11.80 -8.54
N ILE A 35 -4.85 -10.48 -8.59
CA ILE A 35 -5.68 -9.74 -9.56
C ILE A 35 -5.19 -9.98 -10.99
N LEU A 36 -3.87 -9.96 -11.23
CA LEU A 36 -3.31 -10.21 -12.55
C LEU A 36 -3.59 -11.64 -13.00
N ILE A 37 -3.28 -12.66 -12.20
CA ILE A 37 -3.54 -14.07 -12.57
C ILE A 37 -5.02 -14.28 -12.86
N VAL A 38 -5.93 -13.78 -12.02
CA VAL A 38 -7.38 -13.88 -12.26
C VAL A 38 -7.76 -13.15 -13.54
N GLY A 39 -7.31 -11.90 -13.72
CA GLY A 39 -7.62 -11.11 -14.90
C GLY A 39 -7.15 -11.77 -16.20
N TRP A 40 -5.93 -12.28 -16.23
CA TRP A 40 -5.37 -13.01 -17.36
C TRP A 40 -6.07 -14.35 -17.60
N THR A 41 -6.49 -15.05 -16.54
CA THR A 41 -7.25 -16.29 -16.67
C THR A 41 -8.64 -16.06 -17.23
N VAL A 42 -9.31 -14.98 -16.85
CA VAL A 42 -10.61 -14.63 -17.44
C VAL A 42 -10.44 -14.19 -18.89
N ALA A 43 -9.43 -13.37 -19.20
CA ALA A 43 -9.20 -12.85 -20.54
C ALA A 43 -8.72 -13.93 -21.53
N ILE A 44 -7.88 -14.86 -21.08
CA ILE A 44 -7.25 -15.88 -21.93
C ILE A 44 -7.19 -17.22 -21.15
N PRO A 45 -8.30 -17.98 -21.05
CA PRO A 45 -8.43 -19.13 -20.13
C PRO A 45 -7.35 -20.21 -20.25
N PHE A 46 -6.93 -20.52 -21.47
CA PHE A 46 -5.92 -21.55 -21.71
C PHE A 46 -4.50 -21.11 -21.29
N TRP A 47 -4.20 -19.81 -21.38
CA TRP A 47 -2.90 -19.24 -21.03
C TRP A 47 -2.86 -18.61 -19.63
N GLY A 48 -4.00 -18.44 -18.98
CA GLY A 48 -4.13 -17.78 -17.69
C GLY A 48 -3.26 -18.38 -16.59
N LEU A 49 -3.31 -19.70 -16.41
CA LEU A 49 -2.47 -20.39 -15.42
C LEU A 49 -0.99 -20.38 -15.83
N LEU A 50 -0.69 -20.54 -17.12
CA LEU A 50 0.68 -20.42 -17.64
C LEU A 50 1.24 -19.01 -17.50
N SER A 51 0.38 -17.98 -17.47
CA SER A 51 0.79 -16.59 -17.27
C SER A 51 1.48 -16.39 -15.92
N ALA A 52 1.20 -17.23 -14.92
CA ALA A 52 1.87 -17.18 -13.63
C ALA A 52 3.39 -17.30 -13.76
N ILE A 53 3.90 -18.07 -14.74
CA ILE A 53 5.34 -18.23 -15.01
C ILE A 53 5.99 -16.89 -15.38
N TYR A 54 5.26 -16.00 -16.05
CA TYR A 54 5.74 -14.69 -16.45
C TYR A 54 5.38 -13.60 -15.43
N VAL A 55 4.18 -13.66 -14.86
CA VAL A 55 3.65 -12.67 -13.91
C VAL A 55 4.42 -12.71 -12.60
N LEU A 56 4.77 -13.88 -12.06
CA LEU A 56 5.50 -13.99 -10.79
C LEU A 56 6.89 -13.32 -10.85
N PRO A 57 7.78 -13.64 -11.82
CA PRO A 57 9.05 -12.96 -11.94
C PRO A 57 8.90 -11.47 -12.21
N ALA A 58 8.01 -11.07 -13.13
CA ALA A 58 7.79 -9.67 -13.46
C ALA A 58 7.29 -8.86 -12.27
N ALA A 59 6.32 -9.38 -11.51
CA ALA A 59 5.80 -8.75 -10.30
C ALA A 59 6.87 -8.68 -9.19
N THR A 60 7.73 -9.69 -9.08
CA THR A 60 8.84 -9.70 -8.10
C THR A 60 9.89 -8.65 -8.44
N ILE A 61 10.28 -8.54 -9.72
CA ILE A 61 11.18 -7.50 -10.20
C ILE A 61 10.57 -6.12 -9.95
N ALA A 62 9.29 -5.94 -10.31
CA ALA A 62 8.58 -4.69 -10.06
C ALA A 62 8.56 -4.33 -8.56
N LEU A 63 8.30 -5.30 -7.68
CA LEU A 63 8.37 -5.08 -6.23
C LEU A 63 9.75 -4.57 -5.81
N VAL A 64 10.83 -5.19 -6.25
CA VAL A 64 12.20 -4.80 -5.89
C VAL A 64 12.54 -3.41 -6.42
N VAL A 65 12.26 -3.15 -7.70
CA VAL A 65 12.56 -1.87 -8.37
C VAL A 65 11.76 -0.72 -7.75
N PHE A 66 10.48 -0.95 -7.47
CA PHE A 66 9.58 0.10 -6.98
C PHE A 66 9.47 0.16 -5.45
N ALA A 67 10.10 -0.75 -4.70
CA ALA A 67 10.10 -0.71 -3.24
C ALA A 67 10.65 0.61 -2.70
N ALA A 68 11.81 1.07 -3.19
CA ALA A 68 12.45 2.29 -2.73
C ALA A 68 11.64 3.57 -3.08
N PRO A 69 11.17 3.78 -4.32
CA PRO A 69 10.28 4.89 -4.64
C PRO A 69 8.98 4.88 -3.81
N THR A 70 8.38 3.70 -3.64
CA THR A 70 7.16 3.56 -2.83
C THR A 70 7.41 3.88 -1.37
N TRP A 71 8.56 3.46 -0.84
CA TRP A 71 8.98 3.80 0.53
C TRP A 71 9.17 5.30 0.69
N PHE A 72 9.82 5.95 -0.28
CA PHE A 72 10.03 7.39 -0.25
C PHE A 72 8.70 8.15 -0.23
N VAL A 73 7.75 7.80 -1.11
CA VAL A 73 6.43 8.45 -1.12
C VAL A 73 5.65 8.18 0.17
N ALA A 74 5.66 6.93 0.66
CA ALA A 74 5.04 6.62 1.94
C ALA A 74 5.68 7.40 3.10
N HIS A 75 7.00 7.66 3.02
CA HIS A 75 7.74 8.46 3.99
C HIS A 75 7.36 9.94 3.93
N THR A 76 7.26 10.53 2.75
CA THR A 76 6.85 11.94 2.59
C THR A 76 5.41 12.17 3.04
N LEU A 77 4.55 11.16 2.90
CA LEU A 77 3.14 11.24 3.28
C LEU A 77 2.86 10.96 4.77
N ARG A 78 3.88 10.76 5.60
CA ARG A 78 3.70 10.52 7.05
C ARG A 78 2.94 11.63 7.76
N ARG A 79 3.06 12.87 7.26
CA ARG A 79 2.39 14.07 7.79
C ARG A 79 0.98 14.27 7.23
N ALA A 80 0.56 13.50 6.22
CA ALA A 80 -0.75 13.66 5.62
C ALA A 80 -1.83 13.19 6.62
N ALA A 81 -2.69 14.11 7.06
CA ALA A 81 -3.80 13.80 7.97
C ALA A 81 -4.93 13.01 7.27
N SER A 82 -5.00 13.08 5.93
CA SER A 82 -6.08 12.48 5.15
C SER A 82 -5.71 11.10 4.59
N VAL A 83 -6.53 10.08 4.96
CA VAL A 83 -6.48 8.74 4.38
C VAL A 83 -6.69 8.76 2.86
N ALA A 84 -7.52 9.69 2.37
CA ALA A 84 -7.81 9.82 0.94
C ALA A 84 -6.55 10.23 0.15
N VAL A 85 -5.79 11.21 0.64
CA VAL A 85 -4.53 11.66 0.01
C VAL A 85 -3.53 10.50 -0.06
N TYR A 86 -3.40 9.75 1.03
CA TYR A 86 -2.52 8.57 1.07
C TYR A 86 -2.96 7.49 0.07
N THR A 87 -4.26 7.24 -0.02
CA THR A 87 -4.84 6.25 -0.95
C THR A 87 -4.64 6.63 -2.41
N VAL A 88 -4.90 7.90 -2.75
CA VAL A 88 -4.71 8.43 -4.11
C VAL A 88 -3.24 8.35 -4.50
N ALA A 89 -2.32 8.75 -3.63
CA ALA A 89 -0.89 8.69 -3.93
C ALA A 89 -0.41 7.25 -4.19
N LEU A 90 -0.85 6.28 -3.38
CA LEU A 90 -0.51 4.87 -3.61
C LEU A 90 -1.14 4.31 -4.89
N ALA A 91 -2.39 4.70 -5.20
CA ALA A 91 -3.03 4.33 -6.45
C ALA A 91 -2.25 4.87 -7.66
N THR A 92 -1.82 6.13 -7.60
CA THR A 92 -1.00 6.76 -8.64
C THR A 92 0.32 6.01 -8.84
N ILE A 93 1.01 5.62 -7.75
CA ILE A 93 2.20 4.78 -7.85
C ILE A 93 1.86 3.44 -8.53
N GLY A 94 0.76 2.79 -8.14
CA GLY A 94 0.32 1.56 -8.77
C GLY A 94 0.09 1.71 -10.28
N VAL A 95 -0.55 2.80 -10.72
CA VAL A 95 -0.71 3.12 -12.15
C VAL A 95 0.65 3.20 -12.84
N VAL A 96 1.60 3.95 -12.28
CA VAL A 96 2.96 4.10 -12.84
C VAL A 96 3.65 2.73 -12.94
N ILE A 97 3.59 1.92 -11.89
CA ILE A 97 4.15 0.55 -11.88
C ILE A 97 3.54 -0.29 -13.00
N GLY A 98 2.20 -0.28 -13.14
CA GLY A 98 1.51 -1.06 -14.17
C GLY A 98 1.87 -0.64 -15.59
N ILE A 99 2.02 0.66 -15.84
CA ILE A 99 2.46 1.20 -17.14
C ILE A 99 3.91 0.79 -17.44
N VAL A 100 4.82 0.97 -16.48
CA VAL A 100 6.24 0.62 -16.66
C VAL A 100 6.42 -0.89 -16.85
N ALA A 101 5.76 -1.71 -16.02
CA ALA A 101 5.81 -3.16 -16.14
C ALA A 101 5.25 -3.64 -17.49
N THR A 102 4.17 -3.02 -17.97
CA THR A 102 3.62 -3.33 -19.30
C THR A 102 4.58 -2.98 -20.42
N THR A 103 5.20 -1.80 -20.33
CA THR A 103 6.18 -1.33 -21.33
C THR A 103 7.38 -2.28 -21.38
N ALA A 104 7.90 -2.68 -20.23
CA ALA A 104 8.99 -3.65 -20.13
C ALA A 104 8.59 -5.02 -20.71
N LEU A 105 7.38 -5.50 -20.41
CA LEU A 105 6.87 -6.76 -20.97
C LEU A 105 6.79 -6.69 -22.50
N VAL A 106 6.20 -5.63 -23.06
CA VAL A 106 6.05 -5.44 -24.51
C VAL A 106 7.42 -5.34 -25.19
N ALA A 107 8.40 -4.69 -24.57
CA ALA A 107 9.77 -4.58 -25.08
C ALA A 107 10.48 -5.94 -25.22
N THR A 108 10.04 -6.98 -24.51
CA THR A 108 10.57 -8.35 -24.68
C THR A 108 9.95 -9.11 -25.86
N GLY A 109 8.95 -8.55 -26.54
CA GLY A 109 8.24 -9.19 -27.65
C GLY A 109 7.21 -10.26 -27.24
N THR A 110 7.09 -10.55 -25.95
CA THR A 110 6.21 -11.60 -25.40
C THR A 110 4.71 -11.31 -25.56
N ALA A 111 4.32 -10.05 -25.71
CA ALA A 111 2.93 -9.59 -25.77
C ALA A 111 2.50 -9.01 -27.13
N GLY A 112 3.24 -9.29 -28.22
CA GLY A 112 3.08 -8.63 -29.52
C GLY A 112 1.69 -8.74 -30.20
N TYR A 113 0.82 -9.64 -29.72
CA TYR A 113 -0.53 -9.85 -30.24
C TYR A 113 -1.63 -9.09 -29.47
N ILE A 114 -1.32 -8.48 -28.33
CA ILE A 114 -2.29 -7.73 -27.51
C ILE A 114 -2.08 -6.23 -27.73
N PRO A 115 -3.15 -5.45 -28.03
CA PRO A 115 -3.04 -4.01 -28.14
C PRO A 115 -2.45 -3.39 -26.86
N PHE A 116 -1.35 -2.64 -27.00
CA PHE A 116 -0.64 -2.02 -25.88
C PHE A 116 -1.57 -1.25 -24.93
N GLY A 117 -2.50 -0.46 -25.48
CA GLY A 117 -3.42 0.35 -24.68
C GLY A 117 -4.32 -0.48 -23.75
N ALA A 118 -4.87 -1.59 -24.25
CA ALA A 118 -5.70 -2.49 -23.44
C ALA A 118 -4.88 -3.18 -22.34
N LEU A 119 -3.67 -3.63 -22.69
CA LEU A 119 -2.75 -4.26 -21.77
C LEU A 119 -2.29 -3.30 -20.66
N ALA A 120 -1.86 -2.10 -21.05
CA ALA A 120 -1.36 -1.08 -20.13
C ALA A 120 -2.45 -0.61 -19.18
N MET A 121 -3.66 -0.36 -19.70
CA MET A 121 -4.82 0.03 -18.87
C MET A 121 -5.17 -1.06 -17.86
N SER A 122 -5.21 -2.33 -18.28
CA SER A 122 -5.55 -3.46 -17.41
C SER A 122 -4.52 -3.64 -16.28
N ASN A 123 -3.23 -3.63 -16.63
CA ASN A 123 -2.15 -3.75 -15.66
C ASN A 123 -2.05 -2.53 -14.73
N ALA A 124 -2.28 -1.32 -15.24
CA ALA A 124 -2.31 -0.10 -14.43
C ALA A 124 -3.45 -0.13 -13.40
N LEU A 125 -4.65 -0.53 -13.81
CA LEU A 125 -5.79 -0.67 -12.89
C LEU A 125 -5.55 -1.76 -11.85
N ALA A 126 -5.03 -2.92 -12.27
CA ALA A 126 -4.71 -4.03 -11.38
C ALA A 126 -3.68 -3.61 -10.31
N ALA A 127 -2.61 -2.94 -10.73
CA ALA A 127 -1.56 -2.47 -9.82
C ALA A 127 -2.07 -1.35 -8.89
N ALA A 128 -2.87 -0.40 -9.39
CA ALA A 128 -3.50 0.63 -8.57
C ALA A 128 -4.41 0.03 -7.48
N LEU A 129 -5.28 -0.91 -7.86
CA LEU A 129 -6.15 -1.60 -6.92
C LEU A 129 -5.36 -2.41 -5.90
N ALA A 130 -4.33 -3.14 -6.35
CA ALA A 130 -3.47 -3.92 -5.48
C ALA A 130 -2.76 -3.06 -4.42
N MET A 131 -2.24 -1.90 -4.82
CA MET A 131 -1.61 -0.94 -3.91
C MET A 131 -2.59 -0.45 -2.83
N VAL A 132 -3.80 -0.06 -3.25
CA VAL A 132 -4.84 0.40 -2.32
C VAL A 132 -5.28 -0.72 -1.38
N LEU A 133 -5.57 -1.91 -1.91
CA LEU A 133 -6.06 -3.05 -1.12
C LEU A 133 -5.00 -3.58 -0.14
N GLY A 134 -3.75 -3.68 -0.58
CA GLY A 134 -2.63 -4.12 0.24
C GLY A 134 -2.41 -3.21 1.45
N TRP A 135 -2.38 -1.90 1.21
CA TRP A 135 -2.16 -0.94 2.29
C TRP A 135 -3.38 -0.72 3.18
N ARG A 136 -4.60 -0.79 2.63
CA ARG A 136 -5.82 -0.68 3.44
C ARG A 136 -5.91 -1.80 4.47
N ARG A 137 -5.46 -3.02 4.12
CA ARG A 137 -5.44 -4.16 5.05
C ARG A 137 -4.43 -3.93 6.19
N GLY A 138 -3.23 -3.46 5.86
CA GLY A 138 -2.20 -3.09 6.84
C GLY A 138 -2.64 -1.95 7.77
N ALA A 139 -3.16 -0.86 7.20
CA ALA A 139 -3.62 0.30 7.96
C ALA A 139 -4.76 -0.06 8.93
N ARG A 140 -5.73 -0.87 8.49
CA ARG A 140 -6.83 -1.34 9.36
C ARG A 140 -6.35 -2.24 10.50
N ALA A 141 -5.40 -3.12 10.24
CA ALA A 141 -4.86 -4.00 11.28
C ALA A 141 -4.20 -3.19 12.40
N VAL A 142 -3.48 -2.14 12.04
CA VAL A 142 -2.87 -1.21 13.00
C VAL A 142 -3.91 -0.41 13.77
N LEU A 143 -4.93 0.13 13.09
CA LEU A 143 -5.99 0.90 13.77
C LEU A 143 -6.74 0.04 14.78
N ARG A 144 -6.88 -1.27 14.53
CA ARG A 144 -7.48 -2.22 15.48
C ARG A 144 -6.56 -2.60 16.63
N SER A 145 -5.23 -2.56 16.44
CA SER A 145 -4.27 -2.87 17.50
C SER A 145 -3.98 -1.69 18.42
N ARG A 146 -4.53 -0.50 18.14
CA ARG A 146 -4.62 0.55 19.15
C ARG A 146 -5.68 0.12 20.16
N THR A 147 -5.24 -0.50 21.25
CA THR A 147 -6.03 -0.49 22.48
C THR A 147 -6.33 0.98 22.77
N PRO A 148 -7.60 1.39 22.95
CA PRO A 148 -7.87 2.69 23.55
C PRO A 148 -6.99 2.77 24.79
N GLU A 149 -6.19 3.83 24.89
CA GLU A 149 -5.49 4.11 26.13
C GLU A 149 -6.56 4.05 27.24
N PRO A 150 -6.37 3.21 28.28
CA PRO A 150 -7.33 3.15 29.37
C PRO A 150 -7.60 4.59 29.78
N ALA A 151 -8.87 4.98 29.86
CA ALA A 151 -9.22 6.35 30.26
C ALA A 151 -8.49 6.64 31.56
N ASP A 152 -7.54 7.57 31.49
CA ASP A 152 -6.63 7.84 32.59
C ASP A 152 -7.47 8.31 33.78
N PRO A 153 -7.58 7.53 34.86
CA PRO A 153 -8.61 7.76 35.87
C PRO A 153 -8.41 9.07 36.63
N ASP A 154 -7.20 9.63 36.58
CA ASP A 154 -6.82 10.92 37.16
C ASP A 154 -6.74 12.06 36.15
N ALA A 155 -6.84 11.84 34.83
CA ALA A 155 -6.84 12.94 33.85
C ALA A 155 -7.96 13.96 34.12
N ALA A 156 -9.13 13.51 34.58
CA ALA A 156 -10.21 14.41 35.00
C ALA A 156 -9.84 15.24 36.25
N ALA A 157 -9.01 14.70 37.14
CA ALA A 157 -8.53 15.41 38.32
C ALA A 157 -7.38 16.37 37.98
N GLU A 158 -6.47 15.99 37.07
CA GLU A 158 -5.38 16.84 36.56
C GLU A 158 -5.91 18.03 35.75
N ASP A 159 -6.93 17.82 34.91
CA ASP A 159 -7.59 18.91 34.19
C ASP A 159 -8.26 19.88 35.18
N ALA A 160 -8.92 19.36 36.22
CA ALA A 160 -9.58 20.19 37.23
C ALA A 160 -8.59 21.01 38.07
N THR A 161 -7.39 20.50 38.35
CA THR A 161 -6.33 21.26 39.04
C THR A 161 -5.69 22.29 38.10
N ALA A 162 -5.46 21.96 36.83
CA ALA A 162 -4.98 22.91 35.83
C ALA A 162 -5.93 24.10 35.64
N ASP A 163 -7.24 23.84 35.56
CA ASP A 163 -8.27 24.87 35.37
C ASP A 163 -8.37 25.82 36.58
N ARG A 164 -8.14 25.32 37.80
CA ARG A 164 -8.07 26.15 39.01
C ARG A 164 -6.84 27.04 39.03
N ALA A 165 -5.68 26.53 38.61
CA ALA A 165 -4.44 27.29 38.56
C ALA A 165 -4.49 28.45 37.55
N GLN A 166 -5.31 28.36 36.50
CA GLN A 166 -5.47 29.43 35.51
C GLN A 166 -6.44 30.56 35.94
N ARG A 167 -7.26 30.32 36.97
CA ARG A 167 -8.29 31.27 37.43
C ARG A 167 -7.88 32.09 38.66
N GLY A 168 -6.73 31.79 39.28
CA GLY A 168 -6.16 32.52 40.41
C GLY A 168 -5.06 33.46 39.97
#